data_AF-A0A938X8V1-F1
#
_entry.id   AF-A0A938X8V1-F1
#
_cell.length_a   1.000
_cell.length_b   1.000
_cell.length_c   1.000
_cell.angle_alpha   90.00
_cell.angle_beta   90.00
_cell.angle_gamma   90.00
#
_symmetry.space_group_name_H-M   'P 1'
#
loop_
_entity.id
_entity.type
_entity.pdbx_description
1 polymer ?
#
loop_
_entity_poly.entity_id
_entity_poly.type
_entity_poly.pdbx_seq_one_letter_code
_entity_poly.pdbx_strand_id
1 'polypeptide(L)'
;TKEPTTTETGSRERTCSICKYTQEETIPVHEHSIHDEAWKYDETDHWQECSCGERLNVATHTYGDWKVTKEATETEAGSRERDCTVCEYVQVEIIPEIGHEHGIHDETWKYDKTQHWQECSCGEKLNVANHTYGDWKVTKEATETEAGSRERGCAVCEYVQTEAIPATETGEPTDSTDPTDSSDSQGQQDPSGDTGSPQTGDSSNMMLWISLMLASCGGVLGMLLYRRKKAAA
;
A
#
# COMPACT_ATOMS: atom_id res chain seq x y z
N THR A 1 67.20 -13.35 -10.21
CA THR A 1 66.19 -14.42 -10.22
C THR A 1 65.19 -14.12 -11.31
N LYS A 2 64.99 -15.06 -12.25
CA LYS A 2 63.92 -15.10 -13.25
C LYS A 2 62.83 -16.06 -12.75
N GLU A 3 61.59 -15.63 -12.67
CA GLU A 3 60.47 -16.53 -12.33
C GLU A 3 60.15 -17.48 -13.49
N PRO A 4 59.78 -18.74 -13.22
CA PRO A 4 59.35 -19.67 -14.27
C PRO A 4 57.99 -19.23 -14.84
N THR A 5 57.78 -19.49 -16.13
CA THR A 5 56.48 -19.38 -16.79
C THR A 5 55.98 -20.76 -17.21
N THR A 6 54.81 -20.85 -17.84
CA THR A 6 54.27 -22.11 -18.37
C THR A 6 55.05 -22.67 -19.56
N THR A 7 55.92 -21.86 -20.18
CA THR A 7 56.70 -22.26 -21.38
C THR A 7 58.20 -22.08 -21.22
N GLU A 8 58.65 -21.30 -20.22
CA GLU A 8 60.06 -21.05 -19.95
C GLU A 8 60.42 -21.39 -18.51
N THR A 9 61.55 -22.08 -18.32
CA THR A 9 62.11 -22.32 -17.00
C THR A 9 62.55 -21.02 -16.34
N GLY A 10 62.47 -20.98 -15.01
CA GLY A 10 62.98 -19.89 -14.19
C GLY A 10 64.44 -20.15 -13.79
N SER A 11 65.08 -19.15 -13.18
CA SER A 11 66.39 -19.31 -12.56
C SER A 11 66.51 -18.50 -11.28
N ARG A 12 67.12 -19.07 -10.24
CA ARG A 12 67.48 -18.35 -9.03
C ARG A 12 68.97 -18.44 -8.77
N GLU A 13 69.57 -17.31 -8.45
CA GLU A 13 70.98 -17.25 -8.09
C GLU A 13 71.11 -17.04 -6.58
N ARG A 14 71.98 -17.81 -5.95
CA ARG A 14 72.38 -17.63 -4.56
C ARG A 14 73.88 -17.48 -4.49
N THR A 15 74.33 -16.37 -3.93
CA THR A 15 75.76 -16.08 -3.76
C THR A 15 76.17 -16.26 -2.31
N CYS A 16 77.18 -17.09 -2.06
CA CYS A 16 77.74 -17.27 -0.73
C CYS A 16 78.46 -16.00 -0.26
N SER A 17 78.06 -15.44 0.87
CA SER A 17 78.63 -14.20 1.40
C SER A 17 80.11 -14.33 1.81
N ILE A 18 80.56 -15.55 2.12
CA ILE A 18 81.92 -15.83 2.60
C ILE A 18 82.89 -16.07 1.44
N CYS A 19 82.63 -17.07 0.59
CA CYS A 19 83.55 -17.45 -0.50
C CYS A 19 83.23 -16.81 -1.85
N LYS A 20 82.16 -16.00 -1.94
CA LYS A 20 81.70 -15.30 -3.14
C LYS A 20 81.32 -16.20 -4.33
N TYR A 21 81.25 -17.52 -4.14
CA TYR A 21 80.74 -18.44 -5.15
C TYR A 21 79.24 -18.19 -5.39
N THR A 22 78.85 -18.15 -6.67
CA THR A 22 77.47 -18.00 -7.11
C THR A 22 76.98 -19.32 -7.68
N GLN A 23 75.89 -19.83 -7.12
CA GLN A 23 75.17 -20.99 -7.64
C GLN A 23 73.92 -20.50 -8.36
N GLU A 24 73.76 -20.92 -9.61
CA GLU A 24 72.51 -20.78 -10.36
C GLU A 24 71.72 -22.09 -10.26
N GLU A 25 70.44 -21.99 -9.93
CA GLU A 25 69.51 -23.12 -9.90
C GLU A 25 68.38 -22.86 -10.88
N THR A 26 68.16 -23.81 -11.79
CA THR A 26 67.06 -23.80 -12.75
C THR A 26 65.77 -24.25 -12.07
N ILE A 27 64.73 -23.42 -12.15
CA ILE A 27 63.39 -23.74 -11.65
C ILE A 27 62.58 -24.31 -12.83
N PRO A 28 61.93 -25.48 -12.69
CA PRO A 28 61.06 -26.04 -13.74
C PRO A 28 59.99 -25.05 -14.19
N VAL A 29 59.44 -25.26 -15.39
CA VAL A 29 58.26 -24.52 -15.87
C VAL A 29 57.11 -24.65 -14.87
N HIS A 30 56.29 -23.62 -14.77
CA HIS A 30 55.09 -23.66 -13.94
C HIS A 30 54.01 -24.48 -14.64
N GLU A 31 53.55 -25.56 -14.02
CA GLU A 31 52.42 -26.35 -14.53
C GLU A 31 51.15 -25.98 -13.78
N HIS A 32 50.10 -25.62 -14.52
CA HIS A 32 48.79 -25.36 -13.94
C HIS A 32 48.11 -26.67 -13.54
N SER A 33 47.84 -26.81 -12.24
CA SER A 33 47.05 -27.89 -11.68
C SER A 33 45.83 -27.35 -10.94
N ILE A 34 44.78 -28.17 -10.87
CA ILE A 34 43.59 -27.89 -10.07
C ILE A 34 44.00 -28.03 -8.60
N HIS A 35 43.91 -26.93 -7.86
CA HIS A 35 44.25 -26.94 -6.43
C HIS A 35 43.05 -27.29 -5.54
N ASP A 36 41.83 -26.95 -6.00
CA ASP A 36 40.57 -27.21 -5.30
C ASP A 36 39.57 -27.84 -6.27
N GLU A 37 39.00 -28.98 -5.89
CA GLU A 37 37.98 -29.67 -6.67
C GLU A 37 36.64 -28.92 -6.66
N ALA A 38 36.44 -28.01 -5.69
CA ALA A 38 35.25 -27.17 -5.64
C ALA A 38 35.27 -26.11 -6.75
N TRP A 39 34.21 -26.11 -7.55
CA TRP A 39 34.00 -25.08 -8.57
C TRP A 39 33.66 -23.74 -7.92
N LYS A 40 34.41 -22.70 -8.30
CA LYS A 40 34.04 -21.31 -8.03
C LYS A 40 33.07 -20.82 -9.09
N TYR A 41 32.26 -19.83 -8.74
CA TYR A 41 31.27 -19.26 -9.65
C TYR A 41 30.97 -17.80 -9.34
N ASP A 42 30.49 -17.10 -10.36
CA ASP A 42 29.81 -15.82 -10.28
C ASP A 42 28.49 -15.88 -11.06
N GLU A 43 27.89 -14.73 -11.38
CA GLU A 43 26.62 -14.68 -12.12
C GLU A 43 26.72 -15.15 -13.57
N THR A 44 27.92 -15.13 -14.16
CA THR A 44 28.13 -15.41 -15.59
C THR A 44 28.77 -16.78 -15.80
N ASP A 45 29.83 -17.06 -15.04
CA ASP A 45 30.71 -18.19 -15.27
C ASP A 45 31.00 -18.98 -13.99
N HIS A 46 31.49 -20.20 -14.19
CA HIS A 46 32.16 -21.00 -13.19
C HIS A 46 33.58 -21.37 -13.63
N TRP A 47 34.49 -21.53 -12.67
CA TRP A 47 35.88 -21.85 -12.92
C TRP A 47 36.49 -22.64 -11.75
N GLN A 48 37.61 -23.29 -12.00
CA GLN A 48 38.49 -23.82 -10.97
C GLN A 48 39.73 -22.94 -10.84
N GLU A 49 40.42 -22.98 -9.72
CA GLU A 49 41.56 -22.09 -9.45
C GLU A 49 42.85 -22.89 -9.32
N CYS A 50 43.91 -22.41 -9.96
CA CYS A 50 45.25 -22.91 -9.74
C CYS A 50 45.82 -22.38 -8.41
N SER A 51 46.82 -23.05 -7.85
CA SER A 51 47.54 -22.57 -6.66
C SER A 51 48.24 -21.22 -6.85
N CYS A 52 48.47 -20.81 -8.11
CA CYS A 52 48.99 -19.48 -8.47
C CYS A 52 47.91 -18.39 -8.56
N GLY A 53 46.62 -18.74 -8.41
CA GLY A 53 45.48 -17.83 -8.51
C GLY A 53 44.88 -17.67 -9.91
N GLU A 54 45.44 -18.35 -10.92
CA GLU A 54 44.88 -18.31 -12.28
C GLU A 54 43.57 -19.11 -12.38
N ARG A 55 42.58 -18.56 -13.11
CA ARG A 55 41.31 -19.23 -13.38
C ARG A 55 41.48 -20.26 -14.49
N LEU A 56 41.10 -21.50 -14.21
CA LEU A 56 41.13 -22.63 -15.13
C LEU A 56 39.72 -23.12 -15.43
N ASN A 57 39.55 -23.79 -16.57
CA ASN A 57 38.28 -24.40 -17.00
C ASN A 57 37.08 -23.43 -16.95
N VAL A 58 37.31 -22.15 -17.24
CA VAL A 58 36.27 -21.12 -17.21
C VAL A 58 35.20 -21.48 -18.23
N ALA A 59 33.95 -21.57 -17.78
CA ALA A 59 32.80 -21.85 -18.63
C ALA A 59 31.54 -21.16 -18.09
N THR A 60 30.65 -20.79 -19.00
CA THR A 60 29.33 -20.27 -18.66
C THR A 60 28.49 -21.36 -17.99
N HIS A 61 27.56 -20.95 -17.14
CA HIS A 61 26.65 -21.89 -16.46
C HIS A 61 25.86 -22.78 -17.42
N THR A 62 25.78 -24.06 -17.08
CA THR A 62 24.97 -25.05 -17.79
C THR A 62 23.84 -25.50 -16.89
N TYR A 63 22.61 -25.09 -17.23
CA TYR A 63 21.46 -25.25 -16.37
C TYR A 63 20.58 -26.44 -16.76
N GLY A 64 19.90 -27.01 -15.75
CA GLY A 64 18.79 -27.92 -15.95
C GLY A 64 17.47 -27.21 -16.27
N ASP A 65 16.37 -27.95 -16.12
CA ASP A 65 15.02 -27.43 -16.29
C ASP A 65 14.66 -26.41 -15.19
N TRP A 66 13.81 -25.46 -15.54
CA TRP A 66 13.23 -24.53 -14.57
C TRP A 66 12.27 -25.23 -13.63
N LYS A 67 12.34 -24.86 -12.36
CA LYS A 67 11.42 -25.27 -11.30
C LYS A 67 10.71 -24.04 -10.73
N VAL A 68 9.38 -24.02 -10.79
CA VAL A 68 8.60 -22.95 -10.16
C VAL A 68 8.72 -23.07 -8.65
N THR A 69 9.13 -21.98 -7.99
CA THR A 69 9.28 -21.90 -6.53
C THR A 69 8.14 -21.13 -5.88
N LYS A 70 7.54 -20.18 -6.62
CA LYS A 70 6.33 -19.46 -6.23
C LYS A 70 5.46 -19.29 -7.47
N GLU A 71 4.23 -19.77 -7.42
CA GLU A 71 3.25 -19.50 -8.48
C GLU A 71 2.91 -18.01 -8.51
N ALA A 72 2.80 -17.44 -9.72
CA ALA A 72 2.29 -16.09 -9.89
C ALA A 72 0.77 -16.08 -9.64
N THR A 73 0.28 -15.01 -9.04
CA THR A 73 -1.15 -14.78 -8.85
C THR A 73 -1.60 -13.54 -9.63
N GLU A 74 -2.88 -13.21 -9.53
CA GLU A 74 -3.46 -12.00 -10.11
C GLU A 74 -2.79 -10.71 -9.63
N THR A 75 -2.31 -10.69 -8.38
CA THR A 75 -1.80 -9.49 -7.70
C THR A 75 -0.40 -9.66 -7.13
N GLU A 76 0.23 -10.82 -7.33
CA GLU A 76 1.58 -11.08 -6.85
C GLU A 76 2.42 -11.78 -7.93
N ALA A 77 3.64 -11.28 -8.12
CA ALA A 77 4.64 -11.97 -8.92
C ALA A 77 5.02 -13.33 -8.31
N GLY A 78 5.29 -14.30 -9.19
CA GLY A 78 5.85 -15.61 -8.88
C GLY A 78 7.37 -15.64 -9.07
N SER A 79 7.95 -16.83 -8.94
CA SER A 79 9.38 -17.06 -9.18
C SER A 79 9.64 -18.49 -9.61
N ARG A 80 10.72 -18.67 -10.37
CA ARG A 80 11.29 -19.97 -10.74
C ARG A 80 12.78 -19.96 -10.57
N GLU A 81 13.35 -21.13 -10.31
CA GLU A 81 14.79 -21.33 -10.17
C GLU A 81 15.27 -22.47 -11.05
N ARG A 82 16.57 -22.48 -11.37
CA ARG A 82 17.25 -23.62 -11.96
C ARG A 82 18.69 -23.67 -11.51
N ASP A 83 19.16 -24.89 -11.26
CA ASP A 83 20.51 -25.14 -10.76
C ASP A 83 21.49 -25.30 -11.93
N CYS A 84 22.71 -24.80 -11.73
CA CYS A 84 23.84 -25.18 -12.56
C CYS A 84 24.19 -26.64 -12.28
N THR A 85 24.42 -27.42 -13.33
CA THR A 85 24.72 -28.86 -13.23
C THR A 85 26.18 -29.14 -12.85
N VAL A 86 27.03 -28.12 -12.87
CA VAL A 86 28.49 -28.23 -12.65
C VAL A 86 28.90 -27.64 -11.29
N CYS A 87 28.26 -26.55 -10.87
CA CYS A 87 28.58 -25.85 -9.63
C CYS A 87 27.28 -25.57 -8.85
N GLU A 88 27.42 -25.02 -7.65
CA GLU A 88 26.28 -24.77 -6.75
C GLU A 88 25.52 -23.47 -7.06
N TYR A 89 25.78 -22.84 -8.21
CA TYR A 89 25.07 -21.62 -8.59
C TYR A 89 23.60 -21.91 -8.93
N VAL A 90 22.70 -21.15 -8.34
CA VAL A 90 21.26 -21.21 -8.59
C VAL A 90 20.82 -19.92 -9.28
N GLN A 91 20.26 -20.05 -10.47
CA GLN A 91 19.67 -18.93 -11.18
C GLN A 91 18.21 -18.79 -10.78
N VAL A 92 17.80 -17.59 -10.35
CA VAL A 92 16.42 -17.26 -10.00
C VAL A 92 15.87 -16.24 -10.99
N GLU A 93 14.64 -16.44 -11.41
CA GLU A 93 13.89 -15.53 -12.29
C GLU A 93 12.51 -15.24 -11.70
N ILE A 94 12.07 -14.00 -11.83
CA ILE A 94 10.74 -13.55 -11.41
C ILE A 94 9.75 -13.85 -12.54
N ILE A 95 8.63 -14.49 -12.20
CA ILE A 95 7.49 -14.68 -13.10
C ILE A 95 6.56 -13.48 -12.89
N PRO A 96 6.25 -12.69 -13.91
CA PRO A 96 5.32 -11.57 -13.77
C PRO A 96 3.97 -12.02 -13.19
N GLU A 97 3.30 -11.12 -12.46
CA GLU A 97 1.91 -11.35 -12.04
C GLU A 97 1.01 -11.55 -13.26
N ILE A 98 -0.05 -12.36 -13.10
CA ILE A 98 -0.95 -12.73 -14.20
C ILE A 98 -1.80 -11.53 -14.62
N GLY A 99 -2.16 -10.67 -13.66
CA GLY A 99 -3.16 -9.63 -13.81
C GLY A 99 -4.58 -10.17 -13.97
N HIS A 100 -5.57 -9.28 -13.92
CA HIS A 100 -6.96 -9.59 -14.26
C HIS A 100 -7.68 -8.43 -14.96
N GLU A 101 -8.71 -8.83 -15.71
CA GLU A 101 -9.84 -8.03 -16.17
C GLU A 101 -10.55 -7.26 -15.06
N HIS A 102 -10.33 -5.97 -14.84
CA HIS A 102 -11.23 -5.19 -13.99
C HIS A 102 -12.58 -4.97 -14.70
N GLY A 103 -13.63 -5.56 -14.13
CA GLY A 103 -14.98 -5.47 -14.66
C GLY A 103 -16.03 -5.41 -13.55
N ILE A 104 -17.24 -5.02 -13.92
CA ILE A 104 -18.40 -5.03 -13.01
C ILE A 104 -18.74 -6.49 -12.71
N HIS A 105 -18.58 -6.91 -11.47
CA HIS A 105 -18.93 -8.27 -11.03
C HIS A 105 -20.38 -8.37 -10.55
N ASP A 106 -20.89 -7.30 -9.94
CA ASP A 106 -22.27 -7.17 -9.48
C ASP A 106 -22.84 -5.84 -10.00
N GLU A 107 -23.97 -5.91 -10.71
CA GLU A 107 -24.68 -4.73 -11.23
C GLU A 107 -25.33 -3.90 -10.12
N THR A 108 -25.41 -4.44 -8.89
CA THR A 108 -25.94 -3.74 -7.73
C THR A 108 -24.97 -2.64 -7.28
N TRP A 109 -25.45 -1.40 -7.29
CA TRP A 109 -24.68 -0.27 -6.75
C TRP A 109 -24.55 -0.34 -5.24
N LYS A 110 -23.31 -0.34 -4.75
CA LYS A 110 -22.99 -0.13 -3.34
C LYS A 110 -22.92 1.36 -3.04
N TYR A 111 -23.16 1.73 -1.78
CA TYR A 111 -23.15 3.13 -1.37
C TYR A 111 -22.82 3.33 0.10
N ASP A 112 -22.31 4.52 0.40
CA ASP A 112 -22.19 5.08 1.74
C ASP A 112 -22.87 6.46 1.82
N LYS A 113 -22.58 7.25 2.86
CA LYS A 113 -23.20 8.59 3.02
C LYS A 113 -22.76 9.62 1.98
N THR A 114 -21.64 9.40 1.32
CA THR A 114 -20.98 10.38 0.43
C THR A 114 -21.04 9.97 -1.04
N GLN A 115 -20.90 8.67 -1.31
CA GLN A 115 -20.66 8.16 -2.65
C GLN A 115 -21.33 6.80 -2.88
N HIS A 116 -21.42 6.42 -4.15
CA HIS A 116 -21.81 5.10 -4.62
C HIS A 116 -20.76 4.55 -5.59
N TRP A 117 -20.67 3.22 -5.68
CA TRP A 117 -19.70 2.52 -6.52
C TRP A 117 -20.23 1.13 -6.91
N GLN A 118 -19.67 0.55 -7.96
CA GLN A 118 -19.78 -0.87 -8.28
C GLN A 118 -18.48 -1.57 -7.86
N GLU A 119 -18.48 -2.90 -7.78
CA GLU A 119 -17.31 -3.64 -7.32
C GLU A 119 -16.85 -4.66 -8.35
N CYS A 120 -15.53 -4.77 -8.50
CA CYS A 120 -14.90 -5.88 -9.18
C CYS A 120 -14.91 -7.13 -8.29
N SER A 121 -14.76 -8.33 -8.87
CA SER A 121 -14.65 -9.57 -8.10
C SER A 121 -13.46 -9.58 -7.13
N CYS A 122 -12.42 -8.78 -7.42
CA CYS A 122 -11.26 -8.60 -6.55
C CYS A 122 -11.50 -7.64 -5.36
N GLY A 123 -12.68 -6.99 -5.30
CA GLY A 123 -13.03 -6.01 -4.26
C GLY A 123 -12.68 -4.55 -4.61
N GLU A 124 -12.09 -4.28 -5.77
CA GLU A 124 -11.84 -2.91 -6.21
C GLU A 124 -13.14 -2.16 -6.50
N LYS A 125 -13.21 -0.90 -6.05
CA LYS A 125 -14.35 -0.02 -6.33
C LYS A 125 -14.23 0.58 -7.73
N LEU A 126 -15.23 0.32 -8.56
CA LEU A 126 -15.38 0.84 -9.90
C LEU A 126 -16.48 1.91 -9.96
N ASN A 127 -16.39 2.80 -10.95
CA ASN A 127 -17.40 3.83 -11.22
C ASN A 127 -17.79 4.67 -9.98
N VAL A 128 -16.80 4.98 -9.12
CA VAL A 128 -17.02 5.73 -7.89
C VAL A 128 -17.51 7.14 -8.21
N ALA A 129 -18.67 7.52 -7.66
CA ALA A 129 -19.22 8.86 -7.83
C ALA A 129 -19.98 9.32 -6.59
N ASN A 130 -20.02 10.63 -6.37
CA ASN A 130 -20.88 11.21 -5.34
C ASN A 130 -22.35 11.03 -5.68
N HIS A 131 -23.20 11.04 -4.66
CA HIS A 131 -24.64 10.96 -4.87
C HIS A 131 -25.17 12.12 -5.69
N THR A 132 -25.99 11.78 -6.69
CA THR A 132 -26.71 12.75 -7.51
C THR A 132 -28.16 12.74 -7.06
N TYR A 133 -28.60 13.83 -6.43
CA TYR A 133 -29.93 13.93 -5.85
C TYR A 133 -30.87 14.79 -6.69
N GLY A 134 -32.14 14.43 -6.69
CA GLY A 134 -33.22 15.29 -7.17
C GLY A 134 -33.69 16.29 -6.11
N ASP A 135 -34.90 16.82 -6.33
CA ASP A 135 -35.55 17.75 -5.41
C ASP A 135 -35.86 17.12 -4.06
N TRP A 136 -35.88 17.96 -3.03
CA TRP A 136 -36.32 17.57 -1.69
C TRP A 136 -37.82 17.32 -1.64
N LYS A 137 -38.20 16.23 -0.98
CA LYS A 137 -39.58 15.91 -0.64
C LYS A 137 -39.78 16.06 0.87
N VAL A 138 -40.70 16.93 1.27
CA VAL A 138 -41.09 17.06 2.68
C VAL A 138 -41.82 15.78 3.11
N THR A 139 -41.35 15.16 4.19
CA THR A 139 -41.94 13.94 4.78
C THR A 139 -42.71 14.25 6.06
N LYS A 140 -42.33 15.31 6.76
CA LYS A 140 -43.07 15.88 7.89
C LYS A 140 -43.00 17.39 7.81
N GLU A 141 -44.15 18.06 7.79
CA GLU A 141 -44.21 19.53 7.86
C GLU A 141 -43.66 20.02 9.20
N ALA A 142 -42.92 21.13 9.16
CA ALA A 142 -42.49 21.83 10.37
C ALA A 142 -43.65 22.66 10.92
N THR A 143 -43.71 22.81 12.25
CA THR A 143 -44.67 23.68 12.94
C THR A 143 -43.92 24.73 13.77
N GLU A 144 -44.63 25.62 14.45
CA GLU A 144 -44.02 26.62 15.34
C GLU A 144 -43.20 26.01 16.48
N THR A 145 -43.53 24.79 16.90
CA THR A 145 -42.91 24.13 18.05
C THR A 145 -42.23 22.81 17.72
N GLU A 146 -42.47 22.23 16.55
CA GLU A 146 -41.87 20.96 16.14
C GLU A 146 -41.09 21.08 14.83
N ALA A 147 -39.88 20.54 14.82
CA ALA A 147 -39.11 20.34 13.60
C ALA A 147 -39.84 19.36 12.65
N GLY A 148 -39.79 19.69 11.35
CA GLY A 148 -40.20 18.83 10.26
C GLY A 148 -39.04 17.97 9.74
N SER A 149 -39.27 17.28 8.63
CA SER A 149 -38.24 16.51 7.92
C SER A 149 -38.48 16.49 6.42
N ARG A 150 -37.40 16.37 5.66
CA ARG A 150 -37.42 16.16 4.21
C ARG A 150 -36.44 15.08 3.81
N GLU A 151 -36.69 14.44 2.68
CA GLU A 151 -35.83 13.43 2.10
C GLU A 151 -35.60 13.65 0.61
N ARG A 152 -34.50 13.11 0.07
CA ARG A 152 -34.27 13.00 -1.37
C ARG A 152 -33.46 11.74 -1.68
N GLY A 153 -33.83 11.03 -2.73
CA GLY A 153 -33.15 9.81 -3.18
C GLY A 153 -32.03 10.12 -4.17
N CYS A 154 -31.00 9.28 -4.16
CA CYS A 154 -29.99 9.25 -5.22
C CYS A 154 -30.62 8.68 -6.51
N ALA A 155 -30.30 9.26 -7.67
CA ALA A 155 -30.83 8.81 -8.96
C ALA A 155 -30.16 7.52 -9.49
N VAL A 156 -29.01 7.15 -8.93
CA VAL A 156 -28.18 6.02 -9.43
C VAL A 156 -28.26 4.80 -8.52
N CYS A 157 -28.35 5.02 -7.21
CA CYS A 157 -28.40 3.96 -6.21
C CYS A 157 -29.56 4.19 -5.23
N GLU A 158 -29.80 3.24 -4.34
CA GLU A 158 -30.92 3.27 -3.41
C GLU A 158 -30.67 4.14 -2.16
N TYR A 159 -29.60 4.94 -2.14
CA TYR A 159 -29.32 5.82 -1.01
C TYR A 159 -30.37 6.94 -0.90
N VAL A 160 -30.93 7.12 0.30
CA VAL A 160 -31.86 8.21 0.63
C VAL A 160 -31.22 9.11 1.67
N GLN A 161 -31.11 10.40 1.35
CA GLN A 161 -30.69 11.42 2.28
C GLN A 161 -31.91 11.99 3.01
N THR A 162 -31.84 12.12 4.33
CA THR A 162 -32.88 12.73 5.16
C THR A 162 -32.31 13.88 5.98
N GLU A 163 -33.02 14.99 6.02
CA GLU A 163 -32.67 16.19 6.78
C GLU A 163 -33.86 16.68 7.61
N ALA A 164 -33.57 17.29 8.76
CA ALA A 164 -34.58 17.98 9.55
C ALA A 164 -34.86 19.38 8.98
N ILE A 165 -36.10 19.82 9.07
CA ILE A 165 -36.51 21.20 8.77
C ILE A 165 -36.73 21.89 10.14
N PRO A 166 -36.08 23.02 10.43
CA PRO A 166 -36.27 23.71 11.71
C PRO A 166 -37.72 24.18 11.88
N ALA A 167 -38.16 24.31 13.13
CA ALA A 167 -39.45 24.90 13.46
C ALA A 167 -39.49 26.37 12.98
N THR A 168 -40.64 26.81 12.46
CA THR A 168 -40.86 28.21 12.08
C THR A 168 -41.08 29.03 13.33
N GLU A 169 -40.06 29.74 13.83
CA GLU A 169 -40.25 30.65 14.96
C GLU A 169 -41.27 31.74 14.62
N THR A 170 -42.31 31.86 15.44
CA THR A 170 -43.24 32.99 15.42
C THR A 170 -42.47 34.22 15.87
N GLY A 171 -42.02 35.03 14.90
CA GLY A 171 -41.51 36.37 15.18
C GLY A 171 -42.59 37.18 15.90
N GLU A 172 -42.39 37.46 17.18
CA GLU A 172 -43.07 38.54 17.88
C GLU A 172 -42.75 39.85 17.13
N PRO A 173 -43.72 40.70 16.76
CA PRO A 173 -43.42 41.98 16.15
C PRO A 173 -42.90 42.91 17.24
N THR A 174 -41.57 43.04 17.36
CA THR A 174 -40.99 44.13 18.13
C THR A 174 -41.03 45.41 17.29
N ASP A 175 -41.95 46.27 17.71
CA ASP A 175 -42.20 47.59 17.18
C ASP A 175 -40.97 48.51 17.33
N SER A 176 -40.58 49.10 16.19
CA SER A 176 -39.89 50.38 15.95
C SER A 176 -38.74 50.84 16.86
N THR A 177 -37.56 51.08 16.27
CA THR A 177 -37.03 52.46 16.09
C THR A 177 -35.79 52.49 15.19
N ASP A 178 -35.93 53.10 14.02
CA ASP A 178 -34.88 53.84 13.32
C ASP A 178 -34.75 55.23 14.01
N PRO A 179 -33.57 55.89 14.08
CA PRO A 179 -33.15 56.69 12.93
C PRO A 179 -31.61 56.79 12.68
N THR A 180 -31.28 56.92 11.39
CA THR A 180 -30.33 57.92 10.79
C THR A 180 -29.03 57.38 10.18
N ASP A 181 -29.09 57.18 8.86
CA ASP A 181 -28.40 57.98 7.81
C ASP A 181 -26.85 58.09 7.82
N SER A 182 -26.19 57.57 6.78
CA SER A 182 -25.59 58.37 5.69
C SER A 182 -24.56 57.59 4.85
N SER A 183 -24.84 57.59 3.54
CA SER A 183 -23.92 57.87 2.41
C SER A 183 -22.81 56.90 1.94
N ASP A 184 -23.03 56.50 0.67
CA ASP A 184 -22.12 56.51 -0.49
C ASP A 184 -20.94 55.53 -0.58
N SER A 185 -20.99 54.63 -1.58
CA SER A 185 -20.29 54.81 -2.88
C SER A 185 -20.21 53.52 -3.70
N GLN A 186 -20.23 53.69 -5.03
CA GLN A 186 -20.18 52.68 -6.09
C GLN A 186 -18.90 51.81 -6.11
N GLY A 187 -19.00 50.59 -6.65
CA GLY A 187 -17.82 49.79 -7.04
C GLY A 187 -18.20 48.51 -7.80
N GLN A 188 -17.59 48.32 -8.96
CA GLN A 188 -17.88 47.36 -10.04
C GLN A 188 -17.15 46.01 -9.87
N GLN A 189 -17.60 45.00 -10.65
CA GLN A 189 -16.85 43.88 -11.26
C GLN A 189 -16.58 42.57 -10.47
N ASP A 190 -17.14 41.48 -11.02
CA ASP A 190 -16.60 40.10 -11.10
C ASP A 190 -15.18 40.06 -11.74
N PRO A 191 -14.39 38.95 -11.74
CA PRO A 191 -14.59 37.60 -11.15
C PRO A 191 -13.31 36.94 -10.53
N SER A 192 -13.48 35.72 -10.00
CA SER A 192 -12.49 34.63 -9.82
C SER A 192 -11.37 34.76 -8.76
N GLY A 193 -11.30 33.76 -7.87
CA GLY A 193 -10.11 33.47 -7.05
C GLY A 193 -10.38 32.52 -5.88
N ASP A 194 -9.60 31.45 -5.82
CA ASP A 194 -9.68 30.26 -4.97
C ASP A 194 -9.41 30.50 -3.45
N THR A 195 -9.80 29.51 -2.65
CA THR A 195 -9.43 29.18 -1.26
C THR A 195 -9.97 29.98 -0.07
N GLY A 196 -10.71 29.26 0.80
CA GLY A 196 -11.00 29.65 2.18
C GLY A 196 -12.25 28.97 2.73
N SER A 197 -12.12 27.75 3.26
CA SER A 197 -13.19 27.05 3.99
C SER A 197 -13.74 27.92 5.14
N PRO A 198 -15.07 28.06 5.32
CA PRO A 198 -15.61 28.40 6.61
C PRO A 198 -15.75 27.12 7.45
N GLN A 199 -15.12 27.10 8.62
CA GLN A 199 -15.51 26.23 9.72
C GLN A 199 -16.92 26.65 10.16
N THR A 200 -17.94 25.86 9.87
CA THR A 200 -19.21 25.95 10.60
C THR A 200 -19.09 25.10 11.85
N GLY A 201 -18.74 25.80 12.95
CA GLY A 201 -18.95 25.30 14.28
C GLY A 201 -20.45 25.25 14.56
N ASP A 202 -21.04 24.06 14.42
CA ASP A 202 -22.40 23.81 14.89
C ASP A 202 -22.33 23.11 16.24
N SER A 203 -22.48 23.91 17.29
CA SER A 203 -22.68 23.51 18.68
C SER A 203 -24.05 22.85 18.85
N SER A 204 -24.18 21.61 18.40
CA SER A 204 -25.42 20.82 18.55
C SER A 204 -25.25 19.73 19.61
N ASN A 205 -25.44 20.14 20.86
CA ASN A 205 -26.00 19.36 21.96
C ASN A 205 -25.57 17.87 22.10
N MET A 206 -24.25 17.61 22.08
CA MET A 206 -23.67 16.28 22.30
C MET A 206 -24.04 15.67 23.68
N MET A 207 -24.43 16.51 24.65
CA MET A 207 -24.91 16.09 25.98
C MET A 207 -26.29 15.42 25.94
N LEU A 208 -27.18 15.80 25.03
CA LEU A 208 -28.50 15.16 24.91
C LEU A 208 -28.41 13.74 24.35
N TRP A 209 -27.48 13.50 23.41
CA TRP A 209 -27.27 12.18 22.83
C TRP A 209 -26.54 11.21 23.77
N ILE A 210 -25.59 11.71 24.58
CA ILE A 210 -24.91 10.91 25.62
C ILE A 210 -25.89 10.51 26.73
N SER A 211 -26.82 11.40 27.11
CA SER A 211 -27.84 11.13 28.13
C SER A 211 -28.85 10.07 27.69
N LEU A 212 -29.18 10.04 26.39
CA LEU A 212 -30.10 9.05 25.81
C LEU A 212 -29.49 7.64 25.75
N MET A 213 -28.17 7.53 25.56
CA MET A 213 -27.47 6.24 25.53
C MET A 213 -27.28 5.60 26.92
N LEU A 214 -27.21 6.39 27.98
CA LEU A 214 -27.04 5.86 29.35
C LEU A 214 -28.35 5.27 29.92
N ALA A 215 -29.51 5.72 29.44
CA ALA A 215 -30.80 5.21 29.88
C ALA A 215 -31.14 3.80 29.34
N SER A 216 -30.57 3.38 28.21
CA SER A 216 -30.82 2.04 27.64
C SER A 216 -29.98 0.93 28.30
N CYS A 217 -28.79 1.25 28.81
CA CYS A 217 -27.90 0.27 29.45
C CYS A 217 -28.25 -0.05 30.92
N GLY A 218 -28.92 0.86 31.65
CA GLY A 218 -29.27 0.67 33.06
C GLY A 218 -30.36 -0.38 33.32
N GLY A 219 -31.30 -0.57 32.37
CA GLY A 219 -32.44 -1.48 32.54
C GLY A 219 -32.06 -2.96 32.55
N VAL A 220 -31.06 -3.36 31.75
CA VAL A 220 -30.68 -4.77 31.57
C VAL A 220 -29.93 -5.32 32.78
N LEU A 221 -29.08 -4.51 33.42
CA LEU A 221 -28.36 -4.88 34.65
C LEU A 221 -29.29 -5.02 35.88
N GLY A 222 -30.32 -4.16 35.98
CA GLY A 222 -31.31 -4.22 37.05
C GLY A 222 -32.13 -5.52 37.05
N MET A 223 -32.53 -6.01 35.87
CA MET A 223 -33.28 -7.27 35.73
C MET A 223 -32.45 -8.50 36.11
N LEU A 224 -31.15 -8.53 35.81
CA LEU A 224 -30.26 -9.65 36.15
C LEU A 224 -30.03 -9.79 37.67
N LEU A 225 -29.93 -8.66 38.38
CA LEU A 225 -29.78 -8.65 39.84
C LEU A 225 -31.10 -9.00 40.56
N TYR A 226 -32.25 -8.56 40.05
CA TYR A 226 -33.57 -8.93 40.60
C TYR A 226 -33.83 -10.44 40.46
N ARG A 227 -33.47 -11.05 39.33
CA ARG A 227 -33.60 -12.51 39.12
C ARG A 227 -32.71 -13.33 40.05
N ARG A 228 -31.50 -12.83 40.40
CA ARG A 228 -30.63 -13.48 41.38
C ARG A 228 -31.16 -13.37 42.82
N LYS A 229 -31.79 -12.25 43.20
CA LYS A 229 -32.35 -12.07 44.55
C LYS A 229 -33.61 -12.91 44.79
N LYS A 230 -34.42 -13.16 43.76
CA LYS A 230 -35.64 -14.01 43.87
C LYS A 230 -35.35 -15.52 43.87
N ALA A 231 -34.14 -15.94 43.50
CA ALA A 231 -33.72 -17.34 43.53
C ALA A 231 -33.01 -17.74 44.85
N ALA A 232 -32.82 -16.78 45.77
CA ALA A 232 -32.12 -16.98 47.04
C ALA A 232 -33.00 -16.68 48.28
N ALA A 233 -34.32 -16.59 48.09
CA ALA A 233 -35.34 -16.46 49.14
C ALA A 233 -36.34 -17.61 49.03
#